data_AF-N7A020-F1
#
_entry.id   AF-N7A020-F1
#
_cell.length_a   1.000
_cell.length_b   1.000
_cell.length_c   1.000
_cell.angle_alpha   90.00
_cell.angle_beta   90.00
_cell.angle_gamma   90.00
#
_symmetry.space_group_name_H-M   'P 1'
#
loop_
_entity.id
_entity.type
_entity.pdbx_description
1 polymer ?
#
loop_
_entity_poly.entity_id
_entity_poly.type
_entity_poly.pdbx_seq_one_letter_code
_entity_poly.pdbx_strand_id
1 'polypeptide(L)' 'MSSVSVRIDESLVSAARAAAKAEFRTVQGQVEFWARVGRAALDNPDLPASFIAESLMSMAEPREDSTVFVPRSAAKA' A
#
# COMPACT_ATOMS: atom_id res chain seq x y z
N MET A 1 17.86 -7.13 -8.12
CA MET A 1 16.48 -7.66 -8.08
C MET A 1 16.29 -8.58 -9.27
N SER A 2 15.87 -9.83 -9.07
CA SER A 2 15.50 -10.72 -10.17
C SER A 2 14.10 -10.34 -10.67
N SER A 3 13.93 -10.21 -11.98
CA SER A 3 12.62 -10.04 -12.60
C SER A 3 12.09 -11.40 -13.06
N VAL A 4 10.78 -11.62 -12.89
CA VAL A 4 10.07 -12.81 -13.37
C VAL A 4 8.93 -12.34 -14.26
N SER A 5 8.84 -12.88 -15.47
CA SER A 5 7.73 -12.58 -16.39
C SER A 5 6.52 -13.43 -16.02
N VAL A 6 5.37 -12.80 -15.84
CA VAL A 6 4.09 -13.46 -15.53
C VAL A 6 3.04 -12.99 -16.52
N ARG A 7 2.22 -13.91 -17.02
CA ARG A 7 1.06 -13.58 -17.84
C ARG A 7 -0.08 -13.13 -16.94
N ILE A 8 -0.64 -11.97 -17.24
CA ILE A 8 -1.70 -11.35 -16.45
C ILE A 8 -2.83 -10.98 -17.41
N ASP A 9 -4.07 -11.08 -16.93
CA ASP A 9 -5.25 -10.68 -17.69
C ASP A 9 -5.18 -9.20 -18.09
N GLU A 10 -5.55 -8.91 -19.34
CA GLU A 10 -5.48 -7.55 -19.90
C GLU A 10 -6.40 -6.58 -19.17
N SER A 11 -7.56 -7.04 -18.69
CA SER A 11 -8.49 -6.20 -17.93
C SER A 11 -7.89 -5.74 -16.61
N LEU A 12 -7.14 -6.61 -15.93
CA LEU A 12 -6.43 -6.26 -14.71
C LEU A 12 -5.33 -5.23 -14.98
N VAL A 13 -4.56 -5.41 -16.05
CA VAL A 13 -3.52 -4.46 -16.46
C VAL A 13 -4.12 -3.11 -16.83
N SER A 14 -5.26 -3.09 -17.50
CA SER A 14 -5.99 -1.86 -17.84
C SER A 14 -6.48 -1.13 -16.59
N ALA A 15 -7.08 -1.84 -15.64
CA ALA A 15 -7.50 -1.28 -14.36
C ALA A 15 -6.32 -0.73 -13.56
N ALA A 16 -5.22 -1.49 -13.48
CA ALA A 16 -3.99 -1.05 -12.82
C ALA A 16 -3.42 0.20 -13.48
N ARG A 17 -3.48 0.33 -14.81
CA ARG A 17 -3.02 1.52 -15.54
C ARG A 17 -3.84 2.76 -15.19
N ALA A 18 -5.16 2.62 -15.09
CA ALA A 18 -6.03 3.73 -14.71
C ALA A 18 -5.75 4.20 -13.27
N ALA A 19 -5.67 3.26 -12.33
CA ALA A 19 -5.36 3.56 -10.93
C ALA A 19 -3.94 4.13 -10.75
N ALA A 20 -2.94 3.55 -11.41
CA ALA A 20 -1.56 4.01 -11.38
C ALA A 20 -1.43 5.47 -11.83
N LYS A 21 -2.19 5.88 -12.84
CA LYS A 21 -2.23 7.28 -13.32
C LYS A 21 -2.81 8.23 -12.27
N ALA A 22 -3.84 7.80 -11.54
CA ALA A 22 -4.48 8.60 -10.51
C ALA A 22 -3.61 8.73 -9.25
N GLU A 23 -2.90 7.65 -8.89
CA GLU A 23 -2.09 7.57 -7.67
C GLU A 23 -0.60 7.86 -7.91
N PHE A 24 -0.23 8.37 -9.08
CA PHE A 24 1.15 8.68 -9.47
C PHE A 24 2.14 7.51 -9.31
N ARG A 25 1.69 6.28 -9.59
CA ARG A 25 2.53 5.07 -9.57
C ARG A 25 2.82 4.56 -10.98
N THR A 26 3.79 3.66 -11.10
CA THR A 26 3.93 2.84 -12.31
C THR A 26 2.86 1.74 -12.33
N VAL A 27 2.53 1.20 -13.51
CA VAL A 27 1.56 0.09 -13.62
C VAL A 27 2.02 -1.12 -12.81
N GLN A 28 3.31 -1.46 -12.88
CA GLN A 28 3.90 -2.51 -12.06
C GLN A 28 3.74 -2.20 -10.56
N GLY A 29 4.07 -0.98 -10.14
CA GLY A 29 3.95 -0.56 -8.74
C GLY A 29 2.51 -0.64 -8.22
N GLN A 30 1.53 -0.32 -9.05
CA GLN A 30 0.11 -0.46 -8.69
C GLN A 30 -0.31 -1.92 -8.53
N VAL A 31 0.15 -2.82 -9.41
CA VAL A 31 -0.13 -4.26 -9.29
C VAL A 31 0.53 -4.84 -8.04
N GLU A 32 1.79 -4.48 -7.77
CA GLU A 32 2.49 -4.88 -6.54
C GLU A 32 1.78 -4.36 -5.29
N PHE A 33 1.28 -3.12 -5.32
CA PHE A 33 0.51 -2.55 -4.23
C PHE A 33 -0.77 -3.34 -3.94
N TRP A 34 -1.58 -3.62 -4.97
CA TRP A 34 -2.78 -4.45 -4.81
C TRP A 34 -2.46 -5.86 -4.30
N ALA A 35 -1.36 -6.47 -4.75
CA ALA A 35 -0.93 -7.78 -4.26
C ALA A 35 -0.57 -7.73 -2.77
N ARG A 36 0.12 -6.68 -2.31
CA ARG A 36 0.45 -6.48 -0.88
C ARG A 36 -0.81 -6.26 -0.03
N VAL A 37 -1.72 -5.41 -0.50
CA VAL A 37 -3.00 -5.16 0.18
C VAL A 37 -3.83 -6.44 0.26
N GLY A 38 -3.98 -7.16 -0.86
CA GLY A 38 -4.74 -8.41 -0.91
C GLY A 38 -4.17 -9.47 0.02
N ARG A 39 -2.84 -9.64 0.04
CA ARG A 39 -2.19 -10.57 0.98
C ARG A 39 -2.47 -10.19 2.43
N ALA A 40 -2.25 -8.92 2.80
CA ALA A 40 -2.48 -8.46 4.15
C ALA A 40 -3.95 -8.59 4.59
N ALA A 41 -4.90 -8.40 3.66
CA ALA A 41 -6.33 -8.58 3.94
C ALA A 41 -6.71 -10.05 4.15
N LEU A 42 -6.08 -10.97 3.41
CA LEU A 42 -6.26 -12.41 3.64
C LEU A 42 -5.68 -12.87 4.98
N ASP A 43 -4.52 -12.33 5.35
CA ASP A 43 -3.86 -12.64 6.62
C ASP A 43 -4.59 -12.01 7.83
N ASN A 44 -5.34 -10.92 7.62
CA ASN A 44 -6.04 -10.16 8.65
C ASN A 44 -7.48 -9.84 8.21
N PRO A 45 -8.40 -10.83 8.22
CA PRO A 45 -9.73 -10.69 7.65
C PRO A 45 -10.61 -9.63 8.33
N ASP A 46 -10.30 -9.30 9.58
CA ASP A 46 -11.02 -8.30 10.37
C ASP A 46 -10.59 -6.86 10.05
N LEU A 47 -9.49 -6.68 9.32
CA LEU A 47 -8.97 -5.37 8.94
C LEU A 47 -9.56 -4.92 7.60
N PRO A 48 -10.18 -3.73 7.52
CA PRO A 48 -10.64 -3.18 6.25
C PRO A 48 -9.49 -2.99 5.26
N ALA A 49 -9.73 -3.31 3.99
CA ALA A 49 -8.73 -3.14 2.93
C ALA A 49 -8.24 -1.69 2.79
N SER A 50 -9.12 -0.70 3.04
CA SER A 50 -8.75 0.72 3.06
C SER A 50 -7.73 1.03 4.16
N PHE A 51 -7.94 0.51 5.37
CA PHE A 51 -7.00 0.69 6.48
C PHE A 51 -5.63 0.08 6.17
N ILE A 52 -5.60 -1.11 5.57
CA ILE A 52 -4.37 -1.76 5.13
C ILE A 52 -3.66 -0.91 4.07
N ALA A 53 -4.39 -0.44 3.06
CA ALA A 53 -3.85 0.41 2.01
C ALA A 53 -3.22 1.70 2.56
N GLU A 54 -3.94 2.41 3.43
CA GLU A 54 -3.46 3.64 4.09
C GLU A 54 -2.24 3.38 4.98
N SER A 55 -2.25 2.28 5.74
CA SER A 55 -1.11 1.89 6.58
C SER A 55 0.14 1.62 5.74
N LEU A 56 0.00 0.89 4.62
CA LEU A 56 1.11 0.62 3.71
C LEU A 56 1.65 1.90 3.06
N MET A 57 0.78 2.85 2.74
CA MET A 57 1.19 4.16 2.22
C MET A 57 1.95 4.96 3.28
N SER A 58 1.41 5.06 4.50
CA SER A 58 2.05 5.77 5.61
C SER A 58 3.41 5.16 5.98
N MET A 59 3.55 3.84 5.94
CA MET A 59 4.84 3.17 6.17
C MET A 59 5.89 3.44 5.07
N ALA A 60 5.46 3.88 3.88
CA ALA A 60 6.34 4.23 2.77
C ALA A 60 6.78 5.71 2.80
N GLU A 61 6.17 6.53 3.65
CA GLU A 61 6.55 7.94 3.83
C GLU A 61 7.93 8.04 4.50
N PRO A 62 8.72 9.10 4.17
CA PRO A 62 9.97 9.36 4.87
C PRO A 62 9.74 9.50 6.37
N ARG A 63 10.60 8.86 7.17
CA ARG A 63 10.54 9.00 8.64
C ARG A 63 10.74 10.44 9.10
N GLU A 64 11.45 11.25 8.30
CA GLU A 64 11.66 12.67 8.55
C GLU A 64 10.35 13.47 8.53
N ASP A 65 9.36 13.02 7.76
CA ASP A 65 8.04 13.63 7.67
C ASP A 65 7.07 13.10 8.75
N SER A 66 7.50 12.11 9.54
CA SER A 66 6.69 11.53 10.60
C SER A 66 6.80 12.34 11.90
N THR A 67 5.69 12.43 12.63
CA THR A 67 5.69 13.04 13.97
C THR A 67 6.06 12.00 15.03
N VAL A 68 6.84 12.42 16.03
CA VAL A 68 7.18 11.54 17.16
C VAL A 68 5.90 11.23 17.93
N PHE A 69 5.65 9.95 18.17
CA PHE A 69 4.56 9.52 19.03
C PHE A 69 4.81 9.99 20.47
N VAL A 70 3.95 10.88 20.97
CA VAL A 70 3.93 11.30 22.38
C VAL A 70 2.80 10.54 23.08
N PRO A 71 3.10 9.59 23.99
CA PRO A 71 2.09 8.86 24.73
C PRO A 71 1.21 9.82 25.55
N ARG A 72 -0.11 9.54 25.64
CA ARG A 72 -1.03 10.33 26.48
C ARG A 72 -0.59 10.44 27.94
N SER A 73 0.13 9.45 28.47
CA SER A 73 0.68 9.46 29.82
C SER A 73 1.81 10.48 30.01
N ALA A 74 2.56 10.81 28.96
CA ALA A 74 3.66 11.76 28.99
C ALA A 74 3.21 13.22 28.80
N ALA A 75 2.02 13.45 28.21
CA ALA A 75 1.50 14.79 27.93
C ALA A 75 0.90 15.52 29.16
N LYS A 76 0.84 14.87 30.33
CA LYS A 76 0.32 15.42 31.60
C LYS A 76 1.39 15.76 32.64
N ALA A 77 2.67 15.60 32.31
CA ALA A 77 3.80 15.92 33.19
C ALA A 77 4.36 17.32 32.89
#